data_AF-A0AA39PWK1-F1
#
_entry.id   AF-A0AA39PWK1-F1
#
_cell.length_a   1.000
_cell.length_b   1.000
_cell.length_c   1.000
_cell.angle_alpha   90.00
_cell.angle_beta   90.00
_cell.angle_gamma   90.00
#
_symmetry.space_group_name_H-M   'P 1'
#
loop_
_entity.id
_entity.type
_entity.pdbx_description
1 polymer ?
#
loop_
_entity_poly.entity_id
_entity_poly.type
_entity_poly.pdbx_seq_one_letter_code
_entity_poly.pdbx_strand_id
1 'polypeptide(L)' 'MPWYTVTVGYEVGMFQGWNLVAPLVLCVLSPVYQCHPSRASAMAHYAETLKNDDVEIVPHDED' A
#
# COMPACT_ATOMS: atom_id res chain seq x y z
N MET A 1 -6.55 -5.07 14.72
CA MET A 1 -6.76 -4.93 13.26
C MET A 1 -5.40 -4.92 12.60
N PRO A 2 -5.19 -5.69 11.51
CA PRO A 2 -3.92 -5.74 10.80
C PRO A 2 -3.59 -4.39 10.13
N TRP A 3 -2.30 -4.17 9.92
CA TRP A 3 -1.75 -3.04 9.18
C TRP A 3 -1.37 -3.48 7.77
N TYR A 4 -1.52 -2.60 6.81
CA TYR A 4 -1.14 -2.86 5.43
C TYR A 4 -0.20 -1.77 4.95
N THR A 5 0.82 -2.18 4.21
CA THR A 5 1.63 -1.29 3.38
C THR A 5 1.12 -1.42 1.96
N VAL A 6 0.92 -0.29 1.27
CA VAL A 6 0.61 -0.25 -0.15
C VAL A 6 1.78 0.46 -0.82
N THR A 7 2.45 -0.24 -1.72
CA THR A 7 3.61 0.28 -2.45
C THR A 7 3.26 0.48 -3.92
N VAL A 8 2.28 -0.26 -4.45
CA VAL A 8 1.68 0.03 -5.76
C VAL A 8 0.15 0.07 -5.62
N GLY A 9 -0.45 1.21 -5.96
CA GLY A 9 -1.88 1.47 -5.78
C GLY A 9 -2.30 2.86 -6.27
N TYR A 10 -3.58 3.21 -6.14
CA TYR A 10 -4.03 4.61 -6.32
C TYR A 10 -3.48 5.56 -5.26
N GLU A 11 -3.18 5.02 -4.08
CA GLU A 11 -2.48 5.74 -3.01
C GLU A 11 -1.49 4.79 -2.36
N VAL A 12 -0.27 5.28 -2.14
CA VAL A 12 0.82 4.55 -1.47
C VAL A 12 0.93 5.00 -0.03
N GLY A 13 1.18 4.07 0.89
CA GLY A 13 1.20 4.40 2.30
C GLY A 13 1.00 3.22 3.23
N MET A 14 0.75 3.55 4.50
CA MET A 14 0.38 2.59 5.53
C MET A 14 -1.04 2.82 5.99
N PHE A 15 -1.85 1.77 5.93
CA PHE A 15 -3.27 1.83 6.27
C PHE A 15 -3.62 0.77 7.32
N GLN A 16 -4.54 1.09 8.20
CA GLN A 16 -5.03 0.16 9.21
C GLN A 16 -6.38 -0.42 8.79
N GLY A 17 -6.40 -1.71 8.47
CA GLY A 17 -7.60 -2.42 8.03
C GLY A 17 -7.79 -2.50 6.52
N TRP A 18 -8.33 -3.64 6.08
CA TRP A 18 -8.54 -3.95 4.66
C TRP A 18 -9.58 -3.05 3.99
N ASN A 19 -10.54 -2.52 4.73
CA ASN A 19 -11.58 -1.62 4.22
C ASN A 19 -11.03 -0.32 3.63
N LEU A 20 -9.85 0.14 4.08
CA LEU A 20 -9.18 1.30 3.50
C LEU A 20 -8.29 0.92 2.30
N VAL A 21 -7.73 -0.29 2.31
CA VAL A 21 -6.75 -0.76 1.32
C VAL A 21 -7.43 -1.28 0.07
N ALA A 22 -8.53 -2.04 0.23
CA ALA A 22 -9.29 -2.65 -0.85
C ALA A 22 -9.56 -1.70 -2.04
N PRO A 23 -10.11 -0.49 -1.84
CA PRO A 23 -10.35 0.42 -2.97
C PRO A 23 -9.06 0.94 -3.63
N LEU A 24 -7.92 0.95 -2.93
CA LEU A 24 -6.64 1.46 -3.45
C LEU A 24 -5.91 0.45 -4.33
N VAL A 25 -6.20 -0.84 -4.15
CA VAL A 25 -5.47 -1.94 -4.77
C VAL A 25 -6.31 -2.79 -5.72
N LEU A 26 -7.61 -2.97 -5.46
CA LEU A 26 -8.44 -3.92 -6.22
C LEU A 26 -8.73 -3.45 -7.66
N CYS A 27 -8.68 -2.16 -7.91
CA CYS A 27 -8.91 -1.56 -9.22
C CYS A 27 -7.60 -1.28 -9.98
N VAL A 28 -6.45 -1.67 -9.40
CA VAL A 28 -5.13 -1.52 -10.00
C VAL A 28 -4.74 -2.82 -10.69
N LEU A 29 -4.11 -2.74 -11.87
CA LEU A 29 -3.80 -3.91 -12.70
C LEU A 29 -2.73 -4.83 -12.09
N SER A 30 -1.87 -4.28 -11.23
CA SER A 30 -0.79 -5.01 -10.55
C SER A 30 -0.46 -4.36 -9.20
N PRO A 31 -1.38 -4.40 -8.21
CA PRO A 31 -1.15 -3.77 -6.93
C PRO A 31 -0.10 -4.54 -6.13
N VAL A 32 0.65 -3.81 -5.33
CA VAL A 32 1.61 -4.38 -4.39
C VAL A 32 1.26 -3.88 -3.00
N TYR A 33 0.83 -4.82 -2.16
CA TYR A 33 0.50 -4.54 -0.77
C TYR A 33 0.93 -5.71 0.13
N GLN A 34 1.26 -5.41 1.38
CA GLN A 34 1.66 -6.40 2.35
C GLN A 34 0.96 -6.21 3.69
N CYS A 35 0.52 -7.32 4.29
CA CYS A 35 -0.14 -7.34 5.58
C CYS A 35 0.87 -7.55 6.71
N HIS A 36 0.73 -6.77 7.78
CA HIS A 36 1.59 -6.77 8.95
C HIS A 36 0.77 -6.88 10.23
N PRO A 37 1.27 -7.62 11.24
CA PRO A 37 0.58 -7.77 12.52
C PRO A 37 0.60 -6.49 13.37
N SER A 38 1.57 -5.61 13.15
CA SER A 38 1.84 -4.43 13.98
C SER A 38 2.24 -3.22 13.14
N ARG A 39 1.87 -2.02 13.60
CA ARG A 39 2.26 -0.73 12.97
C ARG A 39 3.77 -0.60 12.80
N ALA A 40 4.55 -1.03 13.79
CA ALA A 40 6.01 -0.96 13.73
C ALA A 40 6.60 -1.80 12.59
N SER A 41 6.03 -2.98 12.31
CA SER A 41 6.48 -3.85 11.21
C SER A 41 6.11 -3.25 9.85
N ALA A 42 4.88 -2.72 9.71
CA ALA A 42 4.47 -2.01 8.50
C ALA A 42 5.34 -0.76 8.25
N MET A 43 5.68 -0.02 9.30
CA MET A 43 6.54 1.16 9.20
C MET A 43 7.97 0.82 8.79
N ALA A 44 8.56 -0.23 9.36
CA ALA A 44 9.88 -0.68 8.96
C ALA A 44 9.91 -1.10 7.49
N HIS A 45 8.90 -1.86 7.04
CA HIS A 45 8.77 -2.27 5.65
C HIS A 45 8.58 -1.08 4.71
N TYR A 46 7.63 -0.20 4.99
CA TYR A 46 7.35 0.96 4.14
C TYR A 46 8.55 1.91 4.06
N ALA A 47 9.27 2.12 5.17
CA ALA A 47 10.49 2.92 5.18
C ALA A 47 11.61 2.29 4.34
N GLU A 48 11.69 0.96 4.26
CA GLU A 48 12.62 0.25 3.38
C GLU A 48 12.20 0.39 1.92
N THR A 49 10.92 0.22 1.60
CA THR A 49 10.37 0.46 0.25
C THR A 49 10.67 1.88 -0.23
N LEU A 50 10.44 2.90 0.62
CA LEU A 50 10.73 4.30 0.30
C LEU A 50 12.23 4.54 0.04
N LYS A 51 13.13 3.81 0.71
CA LYS A 51 14.57 3.93 0.45
C LYS A 51 14.98 3.31 -0.88
N ASN A 52 14.26 2.28 -1.31
CA ASN A 52 14.50 1.61 -2.59
C ASN A 52 13.77 2.29 -3.77
N ASP A 53 13.01 3.35 -3.49
CA ASP A 53 12.15 4.04 -4.47
C ASP A 53 11.14 3.09 -5.15
N ASP A 54 10.76 2.00 -4.46
CA ASP A 54 9.87 0.94 -4.97
C ASP A 54 8.40 1.28 -4.68
N VAL A 55 8.01 2.53 -4.92
CA VAL A 55 6.63 3.01 -4.76
C VAL A 55 6.09 3.56 -6.07
N GLU A 56 4.91 3.10 -6.49
CA GLU A 56 4.27 3.51 -7.72
C GLU A 56 2.82 3.90 -7.47
N ILE A 57 2.48 5.15 -7.81
CA ILE A 57 1.10 5.64 -7.76
C ILE A 57 0.52 5.48 -9.17
N VAL A 58 -0.47 4.61 -9.29
CA VAL A 58 -1.18 4.41 -10.55
C VAL A 58 -2.22 5.52 -10.69
N PRO A 59 -2.23 6.29 -11.79
CA PRO A 59 -3.27 7.30 -11.99
C PRO A 59 -4.64 6.63 -12.13
N HIS A 60 -5.67 7.30 -11.59
CA HIS A 60 -7.04 6.91 -11.84
C HIS A 60 -7.39 7.48 -13.22
N ASP A 61 -7.22 6.69 -14.29
CA ASP A 61 -7.75 7.02 -15.60
C ASP A 61 -9.28 7.01 -15.49
N GLU A 62 -9.85 8.17 -15.16
CA GLU A 62 -11.27 8.46 -15.36
C GLU A 62 -11.49 8.67 -16.87
N ASP A 63 -11.78 7.58 -17.60
CA ASP A 63 -12.24 7.61 -19.00
C ASP A 63 -13.72 8.05 -19.08
#